data_AF-A0A7K2VF78-F1
#
_entry.id   AF-A0A7K2VF78-F1
#
_cell.length_a   1.000
_cell.length_b   1.000
_cell.length_c   1.000
_cell.angle_alpha   90.00
_cell.angle_beta   90.00
_cell.angle_gamma   90.00
#
_symmetry.space_group_name_H-M   'P 1'
#
loop_
_entity.id
_entity.type
_entity.pdbx_description
1 polymer ?
#
loop_
_entity_poly.entity_id
_entity_poly.type
_entity_poly.pdbx_seq_one_letter_code
_entity_poly.pdbx_strand_id
1 'polypeptide(L)'
;MTTAPTEATATPGQAPGEWLAVHVFYAASPRPLLVQCVRPLVDALTEEGLLAGYFFINYWLEGPHLRLRLKPARAADAPVVRERAHAALETFLRERPALYEVKDGFFADLYETLFALEFGEEERAEYLGPDGRMVLRPNNSFEDRPYEPEYGKYGGPAGIELAEWHFQHSSDLVIEAARSMNLHLRTVLLGLSAQLMTVMAGTFLRDDEALLSFLDRYHTFWNRAFSSTNYTADDGYDRAYTAMGASLPGRFRDIRAAVAAGGTGRLPVFLR
;
A
#
# COMPACT_ATOMS: atom_id res chain seq x y z
N MET A 1 13.73 34.15 -37.24
CA MET A 1 13.81 32.72 -37.62
C MET A 1 14.05 31.95 -36.33
N THR A 2 12.97 31.42 -35.76
CA THR A 2 12.98 30.72 -34.47
C THR A 2 13.05 29.23 -34.78
N THR A 3 14.18 28.60 -34.46
CA THR A 3 14.38 27.16 -34.58
C THR A 3 13.55 26.44 -33.53
N ALA A 4 12.59 25.62 -33.98
CA ALA A 4 11.84 24.69 -33.15
C ALA A 4 12.78 23.59 -32.62
N PRO A 5 12.56 23.04 -31.41
CA PRO A 5 13.32 21.92 -30.92
C PRO A 5 12.91 20.67 -31.70
N THR A 6 13.91 19.94 -32.20
CA THR A 6 13.73 18.62 -32.81
C THR A 6 13.33 17.63 -31.72
N GLU A 7 12.08 17.18 -31.72
CA GLU A 7 11.67 15.98 -31.00
C GLU A 7 12.44 14.80 -31.58
N ALA A 8 13.41 14.30 -30.82
CA ALA A 8 14.10 13.07 -31.14
C ALA A 8 13.08 11.92 -31.02
N THR A 9 12.67 11.37 -32.16
CA THR A 9 11.87 10.15 -32.22
C THR A 9 12.65 9.01 -31.57
N ALA A 10 12.23 8.60 -30.38
CA ALA A 10 12.81 7.46 -29.69
C ALA A 10 12.69 6.20 -30.58
N THR A 11 13.78 5.45 -30.71
CA THR A 11 13.77 4.16 -31.42
C THR A 11 12.71 3.25 -30.78
N PRO A 12 11.85 2.56 -31.54
CA PRO A 12 10.71 1.79 -30.99
C PRO A 12 11.05 0.76 -29.89
N GLY A 13 12.30 0.31 -29.80
CA GLY A 13 12.79 -0.60 -28.76
C GLY A 13 13.39 0.08 -27.51
N GLN A 14 13.42 1.42 -27.45
CA GLN A 14 13.98 2.20 -26.34
C GLN A 14 12.95 3.08 -25.62
N ALA A 15 11.71 3.15 -26.12
CA ALA A 15 10.63 3.86 -25.43
C ALA A 15 10.40 3.25 -24.03
N PRO A 16 10.16 4.06 -22.99
CA PRO A 16 9.88 3.55 -21.64
C PRO A 16 8.64 2.66 -21.64
N GLY A 17 8.62 1.65 -20.76
CA GLY A 17 7.45 0.78 -20.61
C GLY A 17 6.32 1.46 -19.84
N GLU A 18 5.09 1.18 -20.27
CA GLU A 18 3.88 1.52 -19.53
C GLU A 18 3.70 0.62 -18.31
N TRP A 19 3.06 1.13 -17.26
CA TRP A 19 2.76 0.34 -16.06
C TRP A 19 1.85 -0.85 -16.39
N LEU A 20 2.29 -2.03 -15.99
CA LEU A 20 1.48 -3.25 -15.95
C LEU A 20 0.79 -3.34 -14.59
N ALA A 21 -0.52 -3.61 -14.59
CA ALA A 21 -1.31 -3.70 -13.38
C ALA A 21 -1.95 -5.09 -13.26
N VAL A 22 -1.51 -5.85 -12.26
CA VAL A 22 -2.06 -7.18 -11.94
C VAL A 22 -2.79 -7.11 -10.61
N HIS A 23 -4.04 -7.53 -10.58
CA HIS A 23 -4.85 -7.60 -9.37
C HIS A 23 -4.88 -9.06 -8.92
N VAL A 24 -4.38 -9.35 -7.72
CA VAL A 24 -4.21 -10.70 -7.16
C VAL A 24 -5.20 -10.90 -6.03
N PHE A 25 -6.31 -11.58 -6.31
CA PHE A 25 -7.39 -11.87 -5.38
C PHE A 25 -6.98 -13.02 -4.46
N TYR A 26 -6.61 -12.66 -3.23
CA TYR A 26 -6.00 -13.57 -2.28
C TYR A 26 -6.47 -13.25 -0.86
N ALA A 27 -7.52 -13.94 -0.42
CA ALA A 27 -8.16 -13.74 0.88
C ALA A 27 -7.39 -14.41 2.03
N ALA A 28 -6.08 -14.17 2.11
CA ALA A 28 -5.24 -14.58 3.22
C ALA A 28 -4.23 -13.47 3.53
N SER A 29 -3.33 -13.70 4.49
CA SER A 29 -2.26 -12.74 4.77
C SER A 29 -1.45 -12.48 3.48
N PRO A 30 -1.23 -11.21 3.07
CA PRO A 30 -0.44 -10.91 1.88
C PRO A 30 1.06 -11.16 2.11
N ARG A 31 1.51 -11.39 3.36
CA ARG A 31 2.94 -11.50 3.69
C ARG A 31 3.67 -12.61 2.92
N PRO A 32 3.15 -13.85 2.82
CA PRO A 32 3.82 -14.89 2.03
C PRO A 32 3.84 -14.54 0.55
N LEU A 33 2.77 -13.96 -0.01
CA LEU A 33 2.73 -13.48 -1.40
C LEU A 33 3.84 -12.45 -1.65
N LEU A 34 3.99 -11.49 -0.75
CA LEU A 34 5.02 -10.47 -0.83
C LEU A 34 6.44 -11.04 -0.76
N VAL A 35 6.73 -11.87 0.24
CA VAL A 35 8.09 -12.34 0.53
C VAL A 35 8.53 -13.49 -0.37
N GLN A 36 7.60 -14.36 -0.79
CA GLN A 36 7.92 -15.61 -1.49
C GLN A 36 7.59 -15.56 -2.99
N CYS A 37 6.80 -14.59 -3.45
CA CYS A 37 6.46 -14.43 -4.87
C CYS A 37 6.90 -13.07 -5.41
N VAL A 38 6.35 -11.96 -4.87
CA VAL A 38 6.59 -10.62 -5.42
C VAL A 38 8.07 -10.24 -5.32
N ARG A 39 8.69 -10.43 -4.16
CA ARG A 39 10.09 -10.04 -3.95
C ARG A 39 11.07 -10.79 -4.87
N PRO A 40 11.07 -12.15 -4.94
CA PRO A 40 11.95 -12.87 -5.86
C PRO A 40 11.72 -12.51 -7.32
N LEU A 41 10.45 -12.30 -7.73
CA LEU A 41 10.11 -11.89 -9.10
C LEU A 41 10.73 -10.52 -9.43
N VAL A 42 10.51 -9.53 -8.56
CA VAL A 42 10.98 -8.16 -8.77
C VAL A 42 12.51 -8.09 -8.73
N ASP A 43 13.16 -8.80 -7.80
CA ASP A 43 14.62 -8.86 -7.72
C ASP A 43 15.19 -9.40 -9.04
N ALA A 44 14.70 -10.54 -9.53
CA ALA A 44 15.18 -11.15 -10.77
C ALA A 44 14.96 -10.24 -12.00
N LEU A 45 13.76 -9.67 -12.15
CA LEU A 45 13.47 -8.77 -13.26
C LEU A 45 14.30 -7.48 -13.21
N THR A 46 14.61 -6.98 -12.01
CA THR A 46 15.44 -5.78 -11.82
C THR A 46 16.91 -6.07 -12.13
N GLU A 47 17.44 -7.20 -11.67
CA GLU A 47 18.81 -7.64 -11.97
C GLU A 47 19.05 -7.84 -13.47
N GLU A 48 18.03 -8.30 -14.19
CA GLU A 48 18.04 -8.44 -15.65
C GLU A 48 17.78 -7.12 -16.41
N GLY A 49 17.54 -6.02 -15.71
CA GLY A 49 17.27 -4.70 -16.31
C GLY A 49 15.92 -4.59 -17.02
N LEU A 50 14.94 -5.42 -16.64
CA LEU A 50 13.61 -5.48 -17.25
C LEU A 50 12.58 -4.58 -16.55
N LEU A 51 12.87 -4.07 -15.35
CA LEU A 51 11.99 -3.15 -14.61
C LEU A 51 12.65 -1.78 -14.42
N ALA A 52 11.87 -0.73 -14.62
CA ALA A 52 12.18 0.64 -14.19
C ALA A 52 11.57 0.97 -12.81
N GLY A 53 10.61 0.17 -12.35
CA GLY A 53 9.98 0.38 -11.05
C GLY A 53 8.89 -0.64 -10.75
N TYR A 54 8.48 -0.69 -9.49
CA TYR A 54 7.37 -1.52 -9.03
C TYR A 54 6.77 -0.94 -7.76
N PHE A 55 5.51 -1.29 -7.48
CA PHE A 55 4.93 -1.13 -6.16
C PHE A 55 3.73 -2.04 -5.99
N PHE A 56 3.24 -2.17 -4.75
CA PHE A 56 1.96 -2.80 -4.49
C PHE A 56 1.12 -1.99 -3.52
N ILE A 57 -0.19 -2.18 -3.58
CA ILE A 57 -1.13 -1.72 -2.55
C ILE A 57 -2.11 -2.84 -2.22
N ASN A 58 -2.57 -2.87 -0.96
CA ASN A 58 -3.72 -3.69 -0.58
C ASN A 58 -5.00 -2.95 -0.98
N TYR A 59 -6.00 -3.69 -1.43
CA TYR A 59 -7.28 -3.12 -1.81
C TYR A 59 -8.44 -4.05 -1.46
N TRP A 60 -9.64 -3.49 -1.37
CA TRP A 60 -10.81 -4.16 -0.78
C TRP A 60 -11.95 -4.38 -1.78
N LEU A 61 -12.04 -3.54 -2.82
CA LEU A 61 -13.14 -3.56 -3.80
C LEU A 61 -13.16 -4.89 -4.55
N GLU A 62 -14.35 -5.46 -4.72
CA GLU A 62 -14.57 -6.81 -5.28
C GLU A 62 -13.85 -7.94 -4.49
N GLY A 63 -13.48 -7.68 -3.23
CA GLY A 63 -12.83 -8.63 -2.32
C GLY A 63 -11.38 -8.25 -2.00
N PRO A 64 -10.81 -8.77 -0.89
CA PRO A 64 -9.46 -8.45 -0.47
C PRO A 64 -8.43 -8.94 -1.48
N HIS A 65 -7.63 -8.02 -2.00
CA HIS A 65 -6.64 -8.32 -3.03
C HIS A 65 -5.41 -7.42 -2.93
N LEU A 66 -4.34 -7.86 -3.58
CA LEU A 66 -3.14 -7.06 -3.81
C LEU A 66 -3.17 -6.51 -5.23
N ARG A 67 -2.97 -5.21 -5.39
CA ARG A 67 -2.74 -4.56 -6.68
C ARG A 67 -1.24 -4.43 -6.89
N LEU A 68 -0.67 -5.31 -7.71
CA LEU A 68 0.73 -5.27 -8.12
C LEU A 68 0.88 -4.35 -9.32
N ARG A 69 1.89 -3.50 -9.30
CA ARG A 69 2.27 -2.61 -10.39
C ARG A 69 3.71 -2.86 -10.77
N LEU A 70 3.97 -3.12 -12.04
CA LEU A 70 5.29 -3.39 -12.60
C LEU A 70 5.51 -2.44 -13.76
N LYS A 71 6.58 -1.64 -13.75
CA LYS A 71 6.95 -0.75 -14.85
C LYS A 71 8.08 -1.40 -15.64
N PRO A 72 7.82 -1.97 -16.83
CA PRO A 72 8.88 -2.48 -17.69
C PRO A 72 9.88 -1.37 -18.01
N ALA A 73 11.16 -1.71 -18.07
CA ALA A 73 12.21 -0.74 -18.38
C ALA A 73 11.99 -0.13 -19.77
N ARG A 74 11.61 -0.97 -20.74
CA ARG A 74 11.25 -0.56 -22.10
C ARG A 74 9.90 -1.16 -22.50
N ALA A 75 9.21 -0.51 -23.43
CA ALA A 75 7.95 -1.01 -23.97
C ALA A 75 8.07 -2.44 -24.54
N ALA A 76 9.23 -2.77 -25.14
CA ALA A 76 9.52 -4.11 -25.66
C ALA A 76 9.64 -5.19 -24.57
N ASP A 77 9.90 -4.81 -23.31
CA ASP A 77 10.04 -5.75 -22.18
C ASP A 77 8.67 -6.12 -21.57
N ALA A 78 7.60 -5.40 -21.91
CA ALA A 78 6.28 -5.63 -21.32
C ALA A 78 5.73 -7.06 -21.49
N PRO A 79 5.88 -7.75 -22.63
CA PRO A 79 5.44 -9.14 -22.76
C PRO A 79 6.16 -10.10 -21.81
N VAL A 80 7.49 -10.01 -21.71
CA VAL A 80 8.29 -10.90 -20.84
C VAL A 80 8.05 -10.62 -19.36
N VAL A 81 7.90 -9.35 -18.97
CA VAL A 81 7.55 -8.99 -17.58
C VAL A 81 6.19 -9.57 -17.20
N ARG A 82 5.18 -9.44 -18.08
CA ARG A 82 3.84 -10.00 -17.83
C ARG A 82 3.87 -11.52 -17.72
N GLU A 83 4.50 -12.20 -18.68
CA GLU A 83 4.59 -13.67 -18.70
C GLU A 83 5.22 -14.19 -17.40
N ARG A 84 6.35 -13.60 -16.98
CA ARG A 84 7.04 -14.00 -15.74
C ARG A 84 6.23 -13.69 -14.49
N ALA A 85 5.52 -12.56 -14.47
CA ALA A 85 4.64 -12.22 -13.35
C ALA A 85 3.50 -13.23 -13.23
N HIS A 86 2.84 -13.58 -14.33
CA HIS A 86 1.76 -14.56 -14.36
C HIS A 86 2.25 -15.94 -13.92
N ALA A 87 3.38 -16.42 -14.46
CA ALA A 87 3.96 -17.72 -14.09
C ALA A 87 4.33 -17.80 -12.59
N ALA A 88 4.86 -16.71 -12.03
CA ALA A 88 5.18 -16.63 -10.60
C ALA A 88 3.91 -16.67 -9.75
N LEU A 89 2.88 -15.92 -10.13
CA LEU A 89 1.59 -15.88 -9.42
C LEU A 89 0.85 -17.21 -9.50
N GLU A 90 0.78 -17.84 -10.67
CA GLU A 90 0.19 -19.18 -10.84
C GLU A 90 0.87 -20.21 -9.95
N THR A 91 2.21 -20.17 -9.90
CA THR A 91 2.99 -21.07 -9.05
C THR A 91 2.71 -20.82 -7.57
N PHE A 92 2.74 -19.56 -7.13
CA PHE A 92 2.45 -19.21 -5.75
C PHE A 92 1.04 -19.62 -5.33
N LEU A 93 0.03 -19.33 -6.14
CA LEU A 93 -1.37 -19.64 -5.83
C LEU A 93 -1.64 -21.14 -5.81
N ARG A 94 -0.98 -21.91 -6.67
CA ARG A 94 -1.03 -23.38 -6.67
C ARG A 94 -0.39 -23.98 -5.41
N GLU A 95 0.74 -23.44 -4.98
CA GLU A 95 1.49 -23.96 -3.82
C GLU A 95 0.94 -23.48 -2.47
N ARG A 96 0.35 -22.29 -2.45
CA ARG A 96 -0.17 -21.63 -1.24
C ARG A 96 -1.55 -21.00 -1.48
N PRO A 97 -2.57 -21.79 -1.82
CA PRO A 97 -3.91 -21.24 -1.94
C PRO A 97 -4.39 -20.70 -0.59
N ALA A 98 -5.04 -19.53 -0.61
CA ALA A 98 -5.85 -19.05 0.48
C ALA A 98 -6.99 -20.05 0.69
N LEU A 99 -6.95 -20.74 1.84
CA LEU A 99 -7.95 -21.73 2.22
C LEU A 99 -9.21 -21.09 2.83
N TYR A 100 -9.13 -19.80 3.17
CA TYR A 100 -10.26 -19.06 3.70
C TYR A 100 -11.07 -18.48 2.55
N GLU A 101 -12.37 -18.76 2.55
CA GLU A 101 -13.33 -18.04 1.75
C GLU A 101 -13.88 -16.90 2.60
N VAL A 102 -13.83 -15.68 2.06
CA VAL A 102 -14.55 -14.55 2.67
C VAL A 102 -16.02 -14.87 2.59
N LYS A 103 -16.60 -15.35 3.69
CA LYS A 103 -18.04 -15.59 3.76
C LYS A 103 -18.76 -14.25 3.68
N ASP A 104 -19.76 -14.19 2.80
CA ASP A 104 -20.64 -13.05 2.66
C ASP A 104 -21.19 -12.63 4.03
N GLY A 105 -21.01 -11.35 4.38
CA GLY A 105 -21.55 -10.74 5.59
C GLY A 105 -20.53 -10.36 6.67
N PHE A 106 -19.36 -11.03 6.77
CA PHE A 106 -18.40 -10.70 7.85
C PHE A 106 -17.81 -9.28 7.73
N PHE A 107 -17.73 -8.77 6.49
CA PHE A 107 -17.20 -7.44 6.18
C PHE A 107 -18.27 -6.50 5.60
N ALA A 108 -19.56 -6.83 5.69
CA ALA A 108 -20.62 -6.04 5.05
C ALA A 108 -20.59 -4.58 5.53
N ASP A 109 -20.67 -4.33 6.84
CA ASP A 109 -20.66 -2.97 7.40
C ASP A 109 -19.35 -2.22 7.10
N LEU A 110 -18.23 -2.95 7.02
CA LEU A 110 -16.94 -2.39 6.64
C LEU A 110 -16.96 -1.92 5.18
N TYR A 111 -17.42 -2.76 4.25
CA TYR A 111 -17.49 -2.42 2.83
C TYR A 111 -18.50 -1.31 2.57
N GLU A 112 -19.65 -1.32 3.25
CA GLU A 112 -20.61 -0.21 3.18
C GLU A 112 -19.98 1.13 3.57
N THR A 113 -19.23 1.13 4.67
CA THR A 113 -18.50 2.33 5.14
C THR A 113 -17.45 2.77 4.12
N LEU A 114 -16.68 1.83 3.55
CA LEU A 114 -15.64 2.14 2.56
C LEU A 114 -16.24 2.65 1.25
N PHE A 115 -17.35 2.07 0.77
CA PHE A 115 -18.09 2.60 -0.38
C PHE A 115 -18.54 4.04 -0.15
N ALA A 116 -19.15 4.33 1.00
CA ALA A 116 -19.62 5.68 1.32
C ALA A 116 -18.48 6.72 1.43
N LEU A 117 -17.24 6.28 1.71
CA LEU A 117 -16.06 7.15 1.77
C LEU A 117 -15.38 7.36 0.42
N GLU A 118 -15.36 6.34 -0.44
CA GLU A 118 -14.56 6.34 -1.67
C GLU A 118 -15.37 6.55 -2.97
N PHE A 119 -16.67 6.24 -2.99
CA PHE A 119 -17.47 6.18 -4.23
C PHE A 119 -18.80 6.95 -4.12
N GLY A 120 -19.24 7.53 -5.23
CA GLY A 120 -20.60 8.04 -5.38
C GLY A 120 -21.64 6.91 -5.53
N GLU A 121 -22.93 7.24 -5.40
CA GLU A 121 -24.02 6.24 -5.54
C GLU A 121 -24.06 5.59 -6.93
N GLU A 122 -23.78 6.36 -7.98
CA GLU A 122 -23.78 5.88 -9.37
C GLU A 122 -22.60 4.92 -9.62
N GLU A 123 -21.39 5.29 -9.20
CA GLU A 123 -20.19 4.44 -9.33
C GLU A 123 -20.32 3.15 -8.52
N ARG A 124 -20.93 3.23 -7.34
CA ARG A 124 -21.19 2.07 -6.49
C ARG A 124 -22.04 1.03 -7.22
N ALA A 125 -23.03 1.43 -8.02
CA ALA A 125 -23.94 0.51 -8.70
C ALA A 125 -23.22 -0.44 -9.66
N GLU A 126 -22.06 -0.06 -10.20
CA GLU A 126 -21.25 -0.90 -11.10
C GLU A 126 -20.67 -2.14 -10.39
N TYR A 127 -20.52 -2.07 -9.06
CA TYR A 127 -19.90 -3.12 -8.25
C TYR A 127 -20.92 -3.98 -7.52
N LEU A 128 -22.22 -3.71 -7.63
CA LEU A 128 -23.28 -4.44 -6.92
C LEU A 128 -23.98 -5.46 -7.83
N GLY A 129 -24.23 -6.64 -7.26
CA GLY A 129 -25.05 -7.68 -7.86
C GLY A 129 -26.56 -7.41 -7.70
N PRO A 130 -27.41 -8.28 -8.28
CA PRO A 130 -28.87 -8.15 -8.19
C PRO A 130 -29.43 -8.19 -6.76
N ASP A 131 -28.68 -8.76 -5.82
CA ASP A 131 -28.99 -8.83 -4.39
C ASP A 131 -28.52 -7.60 -3.60
N GLY A 132 -27.96 -6.59 -4.29
CA GLY A 132 -27.44 -5.36 -3.71
C GLY A 132 -26.09 -5.53 -3.00
N ARG A 133 -25.43 -6.69 -3.13
CA ARG A 133 -24.13 -6.96 -2.52
C ARG A 133 -23.00 -6.75 -3.50
N MET A 134 -21.81 -6.42 -2.99
CA MET A 134 -20.62 -6.29 -3.81
C MET A 134 -20.30 -7.61 -4.52
N VAL A 135 -20.11 -7.55 -5.84
CA VAL A 135 -19.68 -8.70 -6.64
C VAL A 135 -18.22 -9.00 -6.31
N LEU A 136 -17.97 -10.18 -5.73
CA LEU A 136 -16.62 -10.61 -5.38
C LEU A 136 -15.95 -11.33 -6.55
N ARG A 137 -14.66 -11.05 -6.75
CA ARG A 137 -13.84 -11.85 -7.68
C ARG A 137 -13.47 -13.19 -7.06
N PRO A 138 -13.26 -14.24 -7.88
CA PRO A 138 -12.85 -15.54 -7.38
C PRO A 138 -11.56 -15.45 -6.56
N ASN A 139 -11.56 -16.04 -5.36
CA ASN A 139 -10.35 -16.15 -4.56
C ASN A 139 -9.31 -17.05 -5.26
N ASN A 140 -8.03 -16.89 -4.91
CA ASN A 140 -6.92 -17.61 -5.54
C ASN A 140 -6.85 -17.40 -7.06
N SER A 141 -7.14 -16.17 -7.50
CA SER A 141 -7.07 -15.78 -8.91
C SER A 141 -6.30 -14.47 -9.07
N PHE A 142 -5.91 -14.17 -10.29
CA PHE A 142 -5.38 -12.86 -10.65
C PHE A 142 -5.87 -12.46 -12.04
N GLU A 143 -5.83 -11.18 -12.32
CA GLU A 143 -6.13 -10.65 -13.65
C GLU A 143 -5.33 -9.39 -13.94
N ASP A 144 -5.11 -9.13 -15.23
CA ASP A 144 -4.59 -7.83 -15.69
C ASP A 144 -5.73 -6.80 -15.72
N ARG A 145 -5.44 -5.58 -15.27
CA ARG A 145 -6.30 -4.40 -15.45
C ARG A 145 -5.49 -3.24 -16.00
N PRO A 146 -6.13 -2.21 -16.58
CA PRO A 146 -5.46 -0.95 -16.88
C PRO A 146 -4.88 -0.33 -15.60
N TYR A 147 -3.72 0.31 -15.73
CA TYR A 147 -3.22 1.20 -14.69
C TYR A 147 -3.77 2.60 -14.93
N GLU A 148 -4.53 3.11 -13.97
CA GLU A 148 -5.11 4.45 -14.02
C GLU A 148 -4.50 5.29 -12.88
N PRO A 149 -3.63 6.25 -13.17
CA PRO A 149 -3.09 7.14 -12.16
C PRO A 149 -4.19 8.03 -11.56
N GLU A 150 -4.30 8.07 -10.24
CA GLU A 150 -5.29 8.88 -9.51
C GLU A 150 -4.87 10.38 -9.49
N TYR A 151 -4.78 11.03 -10.65
CA TYR A 151 -4.29 12.41 -10.77
C TYR A 151 -5.03 13.39 -9.85
N GLY A 152 -6.35 13.24 -9.68
CA GLY A 152 -7.14 14.11 -8.80
C GLY A 152 -6.73 14.00 -7.33
N LYS A 153 -6.33 12.80 -6.88
CA LYS A 153 -5.93 12.52 -5.49
C LYS A 153 -4.52 13.01 -5.18
N TYR A 154 -3.61 12.84 -6.13
CA TYR A 154 -2.19 13.16 -5.92
C TYR A 154 -1.79 14.54 -6.46
N GLY A 155 -2.70 15.31 -7.05
CA GLY A 155 -2.42 16.68 -7.49
C GLY A 155 -1.77 16.77 -8.88
N GLY A 156 -2.16 15.89 -9.79
CA GLY A 156 -1.71 15.89 -11.18
C GLY A 156 -0.43 15.08 -11.43
N PRO A 157 0.17 15.19 -12.63
CA PRO A 157 1.28 14.33 -13.05
C PRO A 157 2.51 14.37 -12.13
N ALA A 158 2.92 15.56 -11.70
CA ALA A 158 4.07 15.71 -10.79
C ALA A 158 3.84 15.05 -9.42
N GLY A 159 2.60 15.11 -8.93
CA GLY A 159 2.24 14.48 -7.67
C GLY A 159 2.15 12.95 -7.77
N ILE A 160 1.67 12.43 -8.91
CA ILE A 160 1.74 11.00 -9.21
C ILE A 160 3.18 10.51 -9.27
N GLU A 161 4.08 11.24 -9.91
CA GLU A 161 5.50 10.85 -9.97
C GLU A 161 6.12 10.72 -8.56
N LEU A 162 5.83 11.69 -7.68
CA LEU A 162 6.25 11.62 -6.27
C LEU A 162 5.58 10.47 -5.51
N ALA A 163 4.29 10.21 -5.77
CA ALA A 163 3.55 9.14 -5.14
C ALA A 163 4.07 7.76 -5.57
N GLU A 164 4.29 7.53 -6.87
CA GLU A 164 4.88 6.31 -7.41
C GLU A 164 6.29 6.05 -6.85
N TRP A 165 7.12 7.10 -6.78
CA TRP A 165 8.42 7.03 -6.11
C TRP A 165 8.26 6.57 -4.66
N HIS A 166 7.35 7.19 -3.90
CA HIS A 166 7.11 6.82 -2.52
C HIS A 166 6.52 5.40 -2.36
N PHE A 167 5.62 4.98 -3.25
CA PHE A 167 5.03 3.65 -3.26
C PHE A 167 6.08 2.57 -3.48
N GLN A 168 7.05 2.81 -4.36
CA GLN A 168 8.16 1.88 -4.55
C GLN A 168 9.00 1.75 -3.26
N HIS A 169 9.47 2.86 -2.70
CA HIS A 169 10.31 2.85 -1.50
C HIS A 169 9.59 2.27 -0.28
N SER A 170 8.30 2.57 -0.13
CA SER A 170 7.48 1.99 0.94
C SER A 170 7.19 0.50 0.70
N SER A 171 7.06 0.05 -0.56
CA SER A 171 6.95 -1.37 -0.90
C SER A 171 8.22 -2.13 -0.50
N ASP A 172 9.40 -1.60 -0.81
CA ASP A 172 10.69 -2.16 -0.41
C ASP A 172 10.78 -2.29 1.12
N LEU A 173 10.45 -1.22 1.84
CA LEU A 173 10.45 -1.20 3.30
C LEU A 173 9.51 -2.24 3.88
N VAL A 174 8.27 -2.33 3.39
CA VAL A 174 7.26 -3.26 3.91
C VAL A 174 7.66 -4.71 3.64
N ILE A 175 8.16 -5.02 2.45
CA ILE A 175 8.62 -6.36 2.10
C ILE A 175 9.81 -6.75 2.96
N GLU A 176 10.79 -5.85 3.10
CA GLU A 176 11.98 -6.12 3.91
C GLU A 176 11.62 -6.30 5.39
N ALA A 177 10.79 -5.43 5.96
CA ALA A 177 10.30 -5.58 7.32
C ALA A 177 9.47 -6.86 7.50
N ALA A 178 8.67 -7.24 6.50
CA ALA A 178 7.94 -8.49 6.54
C ALA A 178 8.85 -9.72 6.53
N ARG A 179 9.99 -9.63 5.83
CA ARG A 179 11.00 -10.70 5.70
C ARG A 179 11.90 -10.81 6.93
N SER A 180 12.35 -9.69 7.50
CA SER A 180 13.40 -9.65 8.53
C SER A 180 12.90 -9.40 9.95
N MET A 181 11.63 -8.99 10.12
CA MET A 181 11.06 -8.68 11.43
C MET A 181 9.86 -9.56 11.78
N ASN A 182 9.51 -9.58 13.06
CA ASN A 182 8.38 -10.35 13.60
C ASN A 182 7.02 -9.67 13.38
N LEU A 183 6.78 -9.14 12.18
CA LEU A 183 5.53 -8.44 11.83
C LEU A 183 4.29 -9.35 11.77
N HIS A 184 4.45 -10.66 11.96
CA HIS A 184 3.33 -11.57 12.23
C HIS A 184 2.76 -11.40 13.64
N LEU A 185 3.54 -10.83 14.57
CA LEU A 185 3.07 -10.45 15.91
C LEU A 185 2.43 -9.07 15.84
N ARG A 186 1.13 -9.00 16.14
CA ARG A 186 0.33 -7.76 16.07
C ARG A 186 0.95 -6.60 16.85
N THR A 187 1.50 -6.86 18.04
CA THR A 187 2.14 -5.82 18.88
C THR A 187 3.39 -5.23 18.24
N VAL A 188 4.21 -6.06 17.58
CA VAL A 188 5.39 -5.62 16.84
C VAL A 188 4.98 -4.81 15.61
N LEU A 189 3.99 -5.29 14.84
CA LEU A 189 3.46 -4.59 13.69
C LEU A 189 2.94 -3.19 14.06
N LEU A 190 2.05 -3.10 15.05
CA LEU A 190 1.49 -1.82 15.49
C LEU A 190 2.56 -0.88 16.07
N GLY A 191 3.51 -1.42 16.84
CA GLY A 191 4.61 -0.63 17.38
C GLY A 191 5.54 -0.08 16.29
N LEU A 192 5.82 -0.87 15.24
CA LEU A 192 6.58 -0.39 14.09
C LEU A 192 5.81 0.70 13.33
N SER A 193 4.54 0.45 13.00
CA SER A 193 3.71 1.41 12.28
C SER A 193 3.60 2.74 13.01
N ALA A 194 3.38 2.72 14.33
CA ALA A 194 3.28 3.94 15.13
C ALA A 194 4.59 4.76 15.13
N GLN A 195 5.74 4.09 15.18
CA GLN A 195 7.05 4.75 15.09
C GLN A 195 7.28 5.38 13.71
N LEU A 196 6.97 4.66 12.62
CA LEU A 196 7.06 5.19 11.25
C LEU A 196 6.13 6.40 11.05
N MET A 197 4.89 6.30 11.52
CA MET A 197 3.93 7.41 11.48
C MET A 197 4.46 8.63 12.25
N THR A 198 5.09 8.43 13.41
CA THR A 198 5.65 9.54 14.21
C THR A 198 6.82 10.21 13.50
N VAL A 199 7.71 9.43 12.87
CA VAL A 199 8.82 9.98 12.07
C VAL A 199 8.27 10.79 10.90
N MET A 200 7.32 10.23 10.16
CA MET A 200 6.73 10.89 8.99
C MET A 200 6.00 12.18 9.38
N ALA A 201 5.05 12.10 10.33
CA ALA A 201 4.29 13.27 10.76
C ALA A 201 5.20 14.33 11.38
N GLY A 202 6.17 13.94 12.22
CA GLY A 202 7.12 14.85 12.85
C GLY A 202 8.14 15.49 11.90
N THR A 203 8.33 14.94 10.71
CA THR A 203 9.20 15.51 9.67
C THR A 203 8.52 16.70 9.00
N PHE A 204 7.21 16.61 8.73
CA PHE A 204 6.44 17.67 8.10
C PHE A 204 5.86 18.67 9.12
N LEU A 205 5.50 18.20 10.32
CA LEU A 205 4.96 18.99 11.42
C LEU A 205 5.97 19.01 12.56
N ARG A 206 6.87 20.00 12.53
CA ARG A 206 7.92 20.14 13.54
C ARG A 206 7.41 20.68 14.86
N ASP A 207 6.40 21.54 14.80
CA ASP A 207 5.73 22.10 15.96
C ASP A 207 4.85 21.05 16.64
N ASP A 208 5.01 20.89 17.95
CA ASP A 208 4.32 19.83 18.70
C ASP A 208 2.82 20.09 18.82
N GLU A 209 2.39 21.35 18.92
CA GLU A 209 0.95 21.69 18.99
C GLU A 209 0.26 21.39 17.65
N ALA A 210 0.88 21.77 16.53
CA ALA A 210 0.39 21.45 15.19
C ALA A 210 0.35 19.93 14.94
N LEU A 211 1.38 19.19 15.38
CA LEU A 211 1.42 17.73 15.27
C LEU A 211 0.31 17.07 16.11
N LEU A 212 0.12 17.50 17.35
CA LEU A 212 -0.95 17.00 18.22
C LEU A 212 -2.33 17.28 17.60
N SER A 213 -2.57 18.51 17.14
CA SER A 213 -3.81 18.87 16.46
C SER A 213 -4.07 18.02 15.21
N PHE A 214 -3.04 17.74 14.42
CA PHE A 214 -3.15 16.83 13.28
C PHE A 214 -3.53 15.41 13.71
N LEU A 215 -2.84 14.84 14.70
CA LEU A 215 -3.10 13.49 15.18
C LEU A 215 -4.49 13.34 15.81
N ASP A 216 -4.94 14.33 16.58
CA ASP A 216 -6.28 14.36 17.17
C ASP A 216 -7.36 14.41 16.10
N ARG A 217 -7.22 15.29 15.10
CA ARG A 217 -8.17 15.38 13.98
C ARG A 217 -8.20 14.09 13.16
N TYR A 218 -7.03 13.49 12.91
CA TYR A 218 -6.93 12.21 12.21
C TYR A 218 -7.64 11.08 12.98
N HIS A 219 -7.40 11.00 14.28
CA HIS A 219 -8.07 10.05 15.17
C HIS A 219 -9.59 10.26 15.19
N THR A 220 -10.06 11.49 15.40
CA THR A 220 -11.50 11.81 15.42
C THR A 220 -12.17 11.47 14.09
N PHE A 221 -11.53 11.78 12.96
CA PHE A 221 -12.06 11.46 11.64
C PHE A 221 -12.30 9.96 11.48
N TRP A 222 -11.29 9.13 11.73
CA TRP A 222 -11.41 7.68 11.56
C TRP A 222 -12.30 7.02 12.60
N ASN A 223 -12.27 7.48 13.86
CA ASN A 223 -13.17 6.98 14.89
C ASN A 223 -14.63 7.28 14.53
N ARG A 224 -14.91 8.46 13.98
CA ARG A 224 -16.25 8.80 13.50
C ARG A 224 -16.65 8.00 12.26
N ALA A 225 -15.75 7.86 11.28
CA ALA A 225 -16.03 7.17 10.03
C ALA A 225 -16.44 5.71 10.24
N PHE A 226 -15.84 5.04 11.24
CA PHE A 226 -16.08 3.63 11.54
C PHE A 226 -16.97 3.39 12.76
N SER A 227 -17.71 4.39 13.26
CA SER A 227 -18.52 4.27 14.49
C SER A 227 -19.64 3.22 14.41
N SER A 228 -20.03 2.81 13.20
CA SER A 228 -21.00 1.72 12.96
C SER A 228 -20.39 0.32 13.03
N THR A 229 -19.08 0.22 13.20
CA THR A 229 -18.34 -1.05 13.18
C THR A 229 -17.77 -1.38 14.57
N ASN A 230 -17.35 -2.62 14.77
CA ASN A 230 -16.61 -3.03 15.98
C ASN A 230 -15.11 -2.62 15.96
N TYR A 231 -14.70 -1.71 15.07
CA TYR A 231 -13.31 -1.26 14.95
C TYR A 231 -12.98 -0.04 15.81
N THR A 232 -14.00 0.67 16.31
CA THR A 232 -13.82 1.76 17.28
C THR A 232 -13.79 1.20 18.69
N ALA A 233 -13.04 1.86 19.57
CA ALA A 233 -12.90 1.41 20.94
C ALA A 233 -12.90 2.62 21.87
N ASP A 234 -14.10 3.13 22.18
CA ASP A 234 -14.30 4.37 22.93
C ASP A 234 -13.47 4.43 24.24
N ASP A 235 -13.28 3.30 24.94
CA ASP A 235 -12.40 3.20 26.12
C ASP A 235 -11.20 2.24 25.93
N GLY A 236 -11.05 1.64 24.75
CA GLY A 236 -10.02 0.61 24.52
C GLY A 236 -8.62 1.19 24.34
N TYR A 237 -8.52 2.38 23.73
CA TYR A 237 -7.24 3.02 23.45
C TYR A 237 -6.57 3.53 24.73
N ASP A 238 -7.30 4.21 25.62
CA ASP A 238 -6.75 4.74 26.87
C ASP A 238 -6.27 3.64 27.82
N ARG A 239 -7.04 2.54 27.92
CA ARG A 239 -6.62 1.36 28.69
C ARG A 239 -5.35 0.74 28.10
N ALA A 240 -5.30 0.57 26.77
CA ALA A 240 -4.13 0.02 26.10
C ALA A 240 -2.90 0.91 26.28
N TYR A 241 -3.06 2.23 26.16
CA TYR A 241 -1.99 3.20 26.39
C TYR A 241 -1.47 3.15 27.83
N THR A 242 -2.39 3.16 28.81
CA THR A 242 -2.04 3.08 30.24
C THR A 242 -1.27 1.79 30.56
N ALA A 243 -1.68 0.66 29.97
CA ALA A 243 -1.03 -0.63 30.18
C ALA A 243 0.43 -0.70 29.65
N MET A 244 0.82 0.17 28.70
CA MET A 244 2.19 0.25 28.19
C MET A 244 3.16 1.01 29.11
N GLY A 245 2.62 1.72 30.12
CA GLY A 245 3.39 2.45 31.13
C GLY A 245 4.35 3.50 30.55
N ALA A 246 5.41 3.83 31.29
CA ALA A 246 6.35 4.90 30.94
C ALA A 246 7.26 4.61 29.73
N SER A 247 7.30 3.36 29.27
CA SER A 247 8.19 2.92 28.18
C SER A 247 7.79 3.51 26.82
N LEU A 248 6.48 3.61 26.56
CA LEU A 248 5.94 4.07 25.28
C LEU A 248 6.17 5.58 25.09
N PRO A 249 5.85 6.47 26.05
CA PRO A 249 6.10 7.90 25.89
C PRO A 249 7.59 8.24 25.80
N GLY A 250 8.46 7.49 26.48
CA GLY A 250 9.91 7.67 26.36
C GLY A 250 10.40 7.45 24.92
N ARG A 251 10.00 6.34 24.31
CA ARG A 251 10.37 6.00 22.92
C ARG A 251 9.94 7.05 21.90
N PHE A 252 8.71 7.55 22.00
CA PHE A 252 8.22 8.57 21.06
C PHE A 252 8.89 9.93 21.27
N ARG A 253 9.23 10.32 22.50
CA ARG A 253 10.03 11.51 22.77
C ARG A 253 11.42 11.42 22.16
N ASP A 254 12.08 10.27 22.25
CA ASP A 254 13.40 10.07 21.65
C ASP A 254 13.35 10.19 20.12
N ILE A 255 12.34 9.59 19.49
CA ILE A 255 12.10 9.72 18.04
C ILE A 255 11.86 11.19 17.66
N ARG A 256 10.98 11.89 18.38
CA ARG A 256 10.66 13.30 18.14
C ARG A 256 11.90 14.19 18.28
N ALA A 257 12.70 13.98 19.32
CA ALA A 257 13.95 14.72 19.53
C ALA A 257 14.96 14.48 18.40
N ALA A 258 15.08 13.24 17.90
CA ALA A 258 15.95 12.92 16.78
C ALA A 258 15.50 13.60 15.48
N VAL A 259 14.20 13.55 15.16
CA VAL A 259 13.62 14.17 13.96
C VAL A 259 13.73 15.71 14.03
N ALA A 260 13.41 16.31 15.17
CA ALA A 260 13.50 17.77 15.36
C ALA A 260 14.93 18.30 15.21
N ALA A 261 15.94 17.51 15.66
CA ALA A 261 17.34 17.86 15.53
C ALA A 261 17.94 17.55 14.13
N GLY A 262 17.16 17.00 13.19
CA GLY A 262 17.67 16.52 11.90
C GLY A 262 18.64 15.34 12.03
N GLY A 263 18.69 14.70 13.20
CA GLY A 263 19.64 13.64 13.54
C GLY A 263 19.11 12.26 13.18
N THR A 264 18.76 12.01 11.92
CA THR A 264 18.20 10.71 11.47
C THR A 264 19.11 9.53 11.80
N GLY A 265 20.43 9.72 11.86
CA GLY A 265 21.38 8.71 12.32
C GLY A 265 21.18 8.21 13.76
N ARG A 266 20.44 8.97 14.60
CA ARG A 266 20.05 8.55 15.96
C ARG A 266 18.80 7.66 15.99
N LEU A 267 18.05 7.59 14.89
CA LEU A 267 16.92 6.69 14.77
C LEU A 267 17.43 5.23 14.63
N PRO A 268 16.66 4.24 15.12
CA PRO A 268 16.84 2.85 14.73
C PRO A 268 16.95 2.71 13.21
N VAL A 269 17.78 1.78 12.73
CA VAL A 269 18.08 1.61 11.28
C VAL A 269 16.82 1.49 10.43
N PHE A 270 15.78 0.79 10.93
CA PHE A 270 14.51 0.61 10.23
C PHE A 270 13.61 1.86 10.16
N LEU A 271 14.01 2.96 10.84
CA LEU A 271 13.32 4.25 10.84
C LEU A 271 14.13 5.35 10.15
N ARG A 272 15.29 5.01 9.55
CA ARG A 272 16.17 5.96 8.87
C ARG A 272 15.76 6.14 7.41
#